data_AF-A0A2N1HWU7-F1
#
_entry.id   AF-A0A2N1HWU7-F1
#
_cell.length_a   1.000
_cell.length_b   1.000
_cell.length_c   1.000
_cell.angle_alpha   90.00
_cell.angle_beta   90.00
_cell.angle_gamma   90.00
#
_symmetry.space_group_name_H-M   'P 1'
#
loop_
_entity.id
_entity.type
_entity.pdbx_description
1 polymer ?
#
loop_
_entity_poly.entity_id
_entity_poly.type
_entity_poly.pdbx_seq_one_letter_code
_entity_poly.pdbx_strand_id
1 'polypeptide(L)'
;MYNTDISALIYKQFISGKFINKTILDNSDKDVLNADFMEVDSNFDEYRQQYEMIGYELIHATSYMYIRERTLPKEDFKNDITLKASLLLLMMGKYLNDNNYRLTKLTDPTGGFSQQDIAQMQEYPDNQELITKAKLSLDLNAEINTILVKRGIAQEKVATSDIILTDAGKAFFENIVKAFV
;
A
#
# COMPACT_ATOMS: atom_id res chain seq x y z
N MET A 1 -7.95 -1.95 -27.13
CA MET A 1 -8.21 -3.40 -27.22
C MET A 1 -7.50 -4.01 -26.03
N TYR A 2 -8.26 -4.49 -25.06
CA TYR A 2 -7.73 -4.99 -23.79
C TYR A 2 -7.17 -6.41 -23.94
N ASN A 3 -6.17 -6.73 -23.14
CA ASN A 3 -5.59 -8.07 -23.03
C ASN A 3 -6.35 -8.86 -21.96
N THR A 4 -7.10 -9.88 -22.38
CA THR A 4 -7.96 -10.67 -21.49
C THR A 4 -7.22 -11.33 -20.33
N ASP A 5 -5.98 -11.75 -20.52
CA ASP A 5 -5.19 -12.40 -19.47
C ASP A 5 -4.77 -11.38 -18.39
N ILE A 6 -4.33 -10.20 -18.84
CA ILE A 6 -3.98 -9.08 -17.95
C ILE A 6 -5.25 -8.57 -17.24
N SER A 7 -6.38 -8.44 -17.95
CA SER A 7 -7.66 -8.04 -17.34
C SER A 7 -8.11 -9.01 -16.24
N ALA A 8 -7.96 -10.32 -16.45
CA ALA A 8 -8.29 -11.32 -15.43
C ALA A 8 -7.38 -11.23 -14.19
N LEU A 9 -6.10 -10.91 -14.38
CA LEU A 9 -5.16 -10.67 -13.28
C LEU A 9 -5.52 -9.40 -12.51
N ILE A 10 -5.76 -8.29 -13.22
CA ILE A 10 -6.19 -7.01 -12.64
C ILE A 10 -7.47 -7.18 -11.82
N TYR A 11 -8.45 -7.93 -12.35
CA TYR A 11 -9.68 -8.23 -11.63
C TYR A 11 -9.41 -8.91 -10.28
N LYS A 12 -8.57 -9.95 -10.26
CA LYS A 12 -8.20 -10.64 -9.01
C LYS A 12 -7.51 -9.69 -8.02
N GLN A 13 -6.62 -8.82 -8.51
CA GLN A 13 -5.94 -7.84 -7.68
C GLN A 13 -6.94 -6.86 -7.05
N PHE A 14 -7.80 -6.23 -7.85
CA PHE A 14 -8.76 -5.26 -7.35
C PHE A 14 -9.80 -5.86 -6.41
N ILE A 15 -10.36 -7.04 -6.71
CA ILE A 15 -11.32 -7.70 -5.82
C ILE A 15 -10.69 -8.13 -4.49
N SER A 16 -9.39 -8.45 -4.48
CA SER A 16 -8.66 -8.65 -3.22
C SER A 16 -8.42 -7.36 -2.42
N GLY A 17 -8.82 -6.21 -2.97
CA GLY A 17 -8.62 -4.86 -2.43
C GLY A 17 -7.16 -4.42 -2.48
N LYS A 18 -6.42 -4.84 -3.51
CA LYS A 18 -5.05 -4.42 -3.78
C LYS A 18 -5.04 -3.15 -4.64
N PHE A 19 -4.14 -2.23 -4.31
CA PHE A 19 -3.83 -1.06 -5.11
C PHE A 19 -2.92 -1.45 -6.29
N ILE A 20 -3.21 -0.91 -7.46
CA ILE A 20 -2.33 -1.01 -8.64
C ILE A 20 -1.57 0.29 -8.76
N ASN A 21 -0.26 0.26 -8.51
CA ASN A 21 0.62 1.42 -8.56
C ASN A 21 1.13 1.67 -9.98
N LYS A 22 1.41 2.93 -10.33
CA LYS A 22 1.99 3.32 -11.61
C LYS A 22 3.42 2.85 -11.75
N THR A 23 4.17 2.88 -10.66
CA THR A 23 5.55 2.40 -10.57
C THR A 23 5.65 1.21 -9.61
N ILE A 24 6.52 0.27 -9.96
CA ILE A 24 6.88 -0.90 -9.17
C ILE A 24 8.39 -1.13 -9.28
N LEU A 25 8.97 -1.87 -8.33
CA LEU A 25 10.34 -2.34 -8.48
C LEU A 25 10.42 -3.53 -9.45
N ASP A 26 11.44 -3.51 -10.31
CA ASP A 26 11.85 -4.69 -11.08
C ASP A 26 12.75 -5.63 -10.26
N ASN A 27 13.21 -6.72 -10.88
CA ASN A 27 14.09 -7.71 -10.23
C ASN A 27 15.48 -7.15 -9.86
N SER A 28 15.81 -5.92 -10.27
CA SER A 28 17.04 -5.21 -9.92
C SER A 28 16.79 -4.07 -8.95
N ASP A 29 15.62 -4.04 -8.28
CA ASP A 29 15.16 -2.99 -7.39
C ASP A 29 15.18 -1.59 -8.04
N LYS A 30 14.87 -1.51 -9.33
CA LYS A 30 14.70 -0.24 -10.05
C LYS A 30 13.23 0.05 -10.30
N ASP A 31 12.86 1.32 -10.18
CA ASP A 31 11.51 1.76 -10.54
C ASP A 31 11.26 1.58 -12.05
N VAL A 32 10.21 0.85 -12.37
CA VAL A 32 9.70 0.66 -13.73
C VAL A 32 8.20 0.93 -13.78
N LEU A 33 7.67 1.23 -14.96
CA LEU A 33 6.23 1.38 -15.15
C LEU A 33 5.53 0.03 -15.01
N ASN A 34 4.44 0.02 -14.25
CA ASN A 34 3.60 -1.15 -14.08
C ASN A 34 2.72 -1.38 -15.30
N ALA A 35 2.89 -2.52 -15.97
CA ALA A 35 2.08 -2.89 -17.13
C ALA A 35 0.58 -2.97 -16.80
N ASP A 36 0.21 -3.42 -15.60
CA ASP A 36 -1.19 -3.48 -15.17
C ASP A 36 -1.81 -2.09 -15.07
N PHE A 37 -1.05 -1.12 -14.57
CA PHE A 37 -1.50 0.27 -14.50
C PHE A 37 -1.69 0.83 -15.91
N MET A 38 -0.71 0.62 -16.80
CA MET A 38 -0.77 1.10 -18.17
C MET A 38 -1.95 0.50 -18.95
N GLU A 39 -2.26 -0.78 -18.73
CA GLU A 39 -3.39 -1.47 -19.35
C GLU A 39 -4.73 -0.84 -18.93
N VAL A 40 -4.91 -0.59 -17.62
CA VAL A 40 -6.13 0.06 -17.11
C VAL A 40 -6.23 1.50 -17.60
N ASP A 41 -5.13 2.26 -17.55
CA ASP A 41 -5.10 3.67 -18.01
C ASP A 41 -5.46 3.79 -19.50
N SER A 42 -4.94 2.86 -20.33
CA SER A 42 -5.18 2.86 -21.78
C SER A 42 -6.60 2.42 -22.18
N ASN A 43 -7.30 1.67 -21.33
CA ASN A 43 -8.65 1.15 -21.59
C ASN A 43 -9.60 1.53 -20.42
N PHE A 44 -9.43 2.74 -19.88
CA PHE A 44 -10.04 3.13 -18.61
C PHE A 44 -11.57 3.05 -18.63
N ASP A 45 -12.20 3.48 -19.73
CA ASP A 45 -13.66 3.48 -19.85
C ASP A 45 -14.22 2.06 -19.81
N GLU A 46 -13.57 1.09 -20.45
CA GLU A 46 -13.97 -0.32 -20.42
C GLU A 46 -13.84 -0.93 -19.01
N TYR A 47 -12.70 -0.71 -18.33
CA TYR A 47 -12.51 -1.18 -16.96
C TYR A 47 -13.48 -0.51 -15.99
N ARG A 48 -13.68 0.80 -16.12
CA ARG A 48 -14.65 1.54 -15.33
C ARG A 48 -16.04 0.96 -15.51
N GLN A 49 -16.49 0.76 -16.75
CA GLN A 49 -17.79 0.15 -17.02
C GLN A 49 -17.90 -1.25 -16.41
N GLN A 50 -16.85 -2.08 -16.54
CA GLN A 50 -16.81 -3.41 -15.95
C GLN A 50 -17.04 -3.38 -14.43
N TYR A 51 -16.28 -2.56 -13.69
CA TYR A 51 -16.42 -2.47 -12.23
C TYR A 51 -17.74 -1.84 -11.81
N GLU A 52 -18.24 -0.86 -12.56
CA GLU A 52 -19.55 -0.27 -12.32
C GLU A 52 -20.69 -1.29 -12.43
N MET A 53 -20.61 -2.23 -13.39
CA MET A 53 -21.61 -3.29 -13.56
C MET A 53 -21.65 -4.29 -12.40
N ILE A 54 -20.55 -4.44 -11.65
CA ILE A 54 -20.48 -5.36 -10.50
C ILE A 54 -20.52 -4.63 -9.14
N GLY A 55 -20.99 -3.38 -9.12
CA GLY A 55 -21.25 -2.63 -7.90
C GLY A 55 -20.05 -1.88 -7.31
N TYR A 56 -18.95 -1.79 -8.06
CA TYR A 56 -17.74 -1.08 -7.65
C TYR A 56 -17.54 0.23 -8.42
N GLU A 57 -16.78 1.14 -7.84
CA GLU A 57 -16.27 2.34 -8.46
C GLU A 57 -14.76 2.19 -8.63
N LEU A 58 -14.28 2.31 -9.86
CA LEU A 58 -12.84 2.36 -10.14
C LEU A 58 -12.33 3.77 -9.87
N ILE A 59 -11.45 3.90 -8.87
CA ILE A 59 -10.82 5.16 -8.50
C ILE A 59 -9.46 5.25 -9.18
N HIS A 60 -9.28 6.33 -9.93
CA HIS A 60 -8.07 6.62 -10.68
C HIS A 60 -7.35 7.84 -10.08
N ALA A 61 -6.31 7.60 -9.29
CA ALA A 61 -5.41 8.65 -8.86
C ALA A 61 -4.25 8.82 -9.86
N THR A 62 -3.46 9.89 -9.71
CA THR A 62 -2.37 10.22 -10.63
C THR A 62 -1.30 9.11 -10.76
N SER A 63 -1.07 8.36 -9.68
CA SER A 63 0.02 7.37 -9.59
C SER A 63 -0.42 6.01 -9.06
N TYR A 64 -1.71 5.78 -8.82
CA TYR A 64 -2.23 4.48 -8.40
C TYR A 64 -3.73 4.39 -8.69
N MET A 65 -4.26 3.16 -8.69
CA MET A 65 -5.67 2.87 -8.85
C MET A 65 -6.15 1.84 -7.84
N TYR A 66 -7.43 1.88 -7.50
CA TYR A 66 -8.09 0.88 -6.67
C TYR A 66 -9.60 0.89 -6.95
N ILE A 67 -10.29 -0.14 -6.48
CA ILE A 67 -11.76 -0.17 -6.52
C ILE A 67 -12.33 0.00 -5.11
N ARG A 68 -13.54 0.57 -5.03
CA ARG A 68 -14.34 0.60 -3.81
C ARG A 68 -15.79 0.26 -4.10
N GLU A 69 -16.52 -0.28 -3.14
CA GLU A 69 -17.95 -0.53 -3.31
C GLU A 69 -18.72 0.80 -3.44
N ARG A 70 -19.65 0.90 -4.39
CA ARG A 70 -20.46 2.12 -4.61
C ARG A 70 -21.46 2.39 -3.50
N THR A 71 -21.91 1.34 -2.81
CA THR A 71 -22.96 1.40 -1.80
C THR A 71 -22.45 1.76 -0.41
N LEU A 72 -21.13 1.68 -0.18
CA LEU A 72 -20.54 2.08 1.09
C LEU A 72 -20.42 3.62 1.15
N PRO A 73 -20.75 4.25 2.30
CA PRO A 73 -20.52 5.67 2.50
C PRO A 73 -19.05 6.04 2.20
N LYS A 74 -18.82 7.18 1.54
CA LYS A 74 -17.47 7.68 1.22
C LYS A 74 -16.54 7.84 2.45
N GLU A 75 -17.13 7.85 3.65
CA GLU A 75 -16.45 8.06 4.94
C GLU A 75 -16.06 6.77 5.67
N ASP A 76 -16.21 5.59 5.06
CA ASP A 76 -15.80 4.31 5.68
C ASP A 76 -14.28 4.07 5.65
N PHE A 77 -13.53 5.06 6.13
CA PHE A 77 -12.22 4.85 6.79
C PHE A 77 -12.31 3.90 8.01
N LYS A 78 -13.51 3.41 8.34
CA LYS A 78 -13.82 2.48 9.43
C LYS A 78 -13.63 1.01 9.09
N ASN A 79 -13.14 0.66 7.90
CA ASN A 79 -12.78 -0.73 7.64
C ASN A 79 -11.50 -1.08 8.41
N ASP A 80 -11.52 -2.17 9.17
CA ASP A 80 -10.45 -2.60 10.10
C ASP A 80 -9.06 -2.59 9.43
N ILE A 81 -9.02 -2.98 8.16
CA ILE A 81 -7.79 -3.03 7.35
C ILE A 81 -7.21 -1.64 7.10
N THR A 82 -8.04 -0.63 6.80
CA THR A 82 -7.59 0.74 6.54
C THR A 82 -7.04 1.38 7.82
N LEU A 83 -7.67 1.12 8.96
CA LEU A 83 -7.19 1.55 10.27
C LEU A 83 -5.83 0.90 10.60
N LYS A 84 -5.71 -0.42 10.38
CA LYS A 84 -4.45 -1.14 10.58
C LYS A 84 -3.35 -0.65 9.66
N ALA A 85 -3.65 -0.44 8.38
CA ALA A 85 -2.69 0.12 7.43
C ALA A 85 -2.21 1.51 7.87
N SER A 86 -3.14 2.36 8.31
CA SER A 86 -2.82 3.71 8.81
C SER A 86 -1.95 3.66 10.06
N LEU A 87 -2.27 2.75 10.99
CA LEU A 87 -1.50 2.56 12.21
C LEU A 87 -0.08 2.07 11.91
N LEU A 88 0.08 1.08 11.04
CA LEU A 88 1.40 0.58 10.63
C LEU A 88 2.24 1.69 9.99
N LEU A 89 1.64 2.48 9.10
CA LEU A 89 2.30 3.63 8.48
C LEU A 89 2.70 4.70 9.50
N LEU A 90 1.85 4.98 10.50
CA LEU A 90 2.19 5.89 11.59
C LEU A 90 3.35 5.36 12.44
N MET A 91 3.36 4.07 12.77
CA MET A 91 4.47 3.45 13.51
C MET A 91 5.77 3.56 12.71
N MET A 92 5.74 3.33 11.39
CA MET A 92 6.90 3.49 10.52
C MET A 92 7.36 4.95 10.46
N GLY A 93 6.44 5.90 10.38
CA GLY A 93 6.73 7.34 10.41
C GLY A 93 7.34 7.78 11.74
N LYS A 94 6.82 7.30 12.88
CA LYS A 94 7.39 7.53 14.20
C LYS A 94 8.81 6.98 14.29
N TYR A 95 9.03 5.73 13.85
CA TYR A 95 10.35 5.13 13.84
C TYR A 95 11.37 5.91 12.98
N LEU A 96 10.95 6.45 11.83
CA LEU A 96 11.79 7.36 11.04
C LEU A 96 12.21 8.58 11.88
N ASN A 97 11.24 9.24 12.51
CA ASN A 97 11.47 10.46 13.27
C ASN A 97 12.37 10.23 14.49
N ASP A 98 12.11 9.18 15.26
CA ASP A 98 12.86 8.85 16.48
C ASP A 98 14.33 8.50 16.18
N ASN A 99 14.61 7.99 14.98
CA ASN A 99 15.97 7.65 14.53
C ASN A 99 16.59 8.72 13.61
N ASN A 100 15.97 9.90 13.47
CA ASN A 100 16.40 10.98 12.57
C ASN A 100 16.58 10.54 11.10
N TYR A 101 15.82 9.55 10.66
CA TYR A 101 15.79 9.15 9.26
C TYR A 101 14.89 10.06 8.44
N ARG A 102 15.27 10.25 7.17
CA ARG A 102 14.44 10.94 6.19
C ARG A 102 13.38 10.01 5.63
N LEU A 103 12.24 10.56 5.18
CA LEU A 103 11.21 9.80 4.46
C LEU A 103 11.74 9.08 3.22
N THR A 104 12.84 9.56 2.63
CA THR A 104 13.55 8.89 1.54
C THR A 104 13.99 7.47 1.91
N LYS A 105 14.21 7.14 3.19
CA LYS A 105 14.49 5.77 3.64
C LYS A 105 13.35 4.79 3.29
N LEU A 106 12.10 5.26 3.21
CA LEU A 106 10.94 4.43 2.83
C LEU A 106 10.47 4.62 1.40
N THR A 107 11.00 5.60 0.67
CA THR A 107 10.42 6.03 -0.61
C THR A 107 11.40 6.01 -1.78
N ASP A 108 12.71 5.97 -1.48
CA ASP A 108 13.79 5.83 -2.45
C ASP A 108 14.17 4.35 -2.61
N PRO A 109 14.40 3.85 -3.84
CA PRO A 109 14.84 2.47 -4.07
C PRO A 109 16.13 2.07 -3.33
N THR A 110 17.01 3.03 -3.04
CA THR A 110 18.24 2.79 -2.25
C THR A 110 17.97 2.59 -0.76
N GLY A 111 16.80 3.00 -0.29
CA GLY A 111 16.32 2.81 1.08
C GLY A 111 15.71 1.43 1.30
N GLY A 112 14.95 1.34 2.39
CA GLY A 112 14.31 0.13 2.87
C GLY A 112 14.24 0.11 4.40
N PHE A 113 13.14 -0.43 4.92
CA PHE A 113 13.10 -0.95 6.28
C PHE A 113 13.48 -2.42 6.25
N SER A 114 14.62 -2.72 6.86
CA SER A 114 15.06 -4.09 7.07
C SER A 114 14.21 -4.78 8.13
N GLN A 115 14.33 -6.10 8.20
CA GLN A 115 13.71 -6.87 9.28
C GLN A 115 14.18 -6.39 10.66
N GLN A 116 15.42 -5.92 10.77
CA GLN A 116 15.96 -5.36 12.01
C GLN A 116 15.28 -4.02 12.37
N ASP A 117 15.06 -3.14 11.38
CA ASP A 117 14.32 -1.89 11.61
C ASP A 117 12.90 -2.20 12.13
N ILE A 118 12.22 -3.17 11.53
CA ILE A 118 10.86 -3.60 11.94
C ILE A 118 10.87 -4.20 13.35
N ALA A 119 11.86 -5.04 13.68
CA ALA A 119 12.01 -5.61 15.01
C ALA A 119 12.23 -4.53 16.08
N GLN A 120 13.10 -3.56 15.81
CA GLN A 120 13.32 -2.42 16.71
C GLN A 120 12.07 -1.57 16.88
N MET A 121 11.32 -1.33 15.80
CA MET A 121 10.04 -0.62 15.86
C MET A 121 9.04 -1.35 16.77
N GLN A 122 9.02 -2.69 16.78
CA GLN A 122 8.15 -3.48 17.64
C GLN A 122 8.55 -3.42 19.13
N GLU A 123 9.82 -3.17 19.45
CA GLU A 123 10.32 -3.09 20.82
C GLU A 123 9.97 -1.78 21.54
N TYR A 124 9.52 -0.75 20.81
CA TYR A 124 9.15 0.52 21.42
C TYR A 124 7.91 0.37 22.33
N PRO A 125 7.95 0.81 23.60
CA PRO A 125 6.84 0.61 24.55
C PRO A 125 5.49 1.13 24.04
N ASP A 126 5.47 2.34 23.48
CA ASP A 126 4.25 2.93 22.89
C ASP A 126 3.70 2.08 21.74
N ASN A 127 4.58 1.49 20.92
CA ASN A 127 4.20 0.66 19.78
C ASN A 127 3.63 -0.69 20.24
N GLN A 128 4.13 -1.27 21.34
CA GLN A 128 3.57 -2.49 21.92
C GLN A 128 2.14 -2.28 22.43
N GLU A 129 1.88 -1.13 23.05
CA GLU A 129 0.52 -0.76 23.48
C GLU A 129 -0.41 -0.62 22.28
N LEU A 130 0.04 0.03 21.19
CA LEU A 130 -0.72 0.19 19.95
C LEU A 130 -1.00 -1.15 19.26
N ILE A 131 0.00 -2.03 19.13
CA ILE A 131 -0.14 -3.38 18.57
C ILE A 131 -1.24 -4.15 19.31
N THR A 132 -1.22 -4.09 20.64
CA THR A 132 -2.19 -4.78 21.50
C THR A 132 -3.60 -4.19 21.33
N LYS A 133 -3.73 -2.86 21.40
CA LYS A 133 -5.03 -2.17 21.29
C LYS A 133 -5.68 -2.34 19.91
N ALA A 134 -4.88 -2.33 18.85
CA ALA A 134 -5.35 -2.46 17.47
C ALA A 134 -5.46 -3.92 16.99
N LYS A 135 -5.18 -4.90 17.87
CA LYS A 135 -5.22 -6.33 17.54
C LYS A 135 -4.38 -6.68 16.30
N LEU A 136 -3.20 -6.07 16.21
CA LEU A 136 -2.20 -6.46 15.22
C LEU A 136 -1.53 -7.78 15.65
N SER A 137 -0.98 -8.52 14.69
CA SER A 137 -0.13 -9.68 15.01
C SER A 137 1.07 -9.27 15.88
N LEU A 138 1.48 -10.17 16.78
CA LEU A 138 2.74 -10.05 17.53
C LEU A 138 3.96 -10.19 16.63
N ASP A 139 3.80 -10.76 15.44
CA ASP A 139 4.79 -10.68 14.36
C ASP A 139 4.44 -9.48 13.48
N LEU A 140 5.05 -8.33 13.78
CA LEU A 140 4.80 -7.08 13.07
C LEU A 140 5.23 -7.15 11.59
N ASN A 141 6.25 -7.95 11.28
CA ASN A 141 6.70 -8.14 9.90
C ASN A 141 5.65 -8.91 9.09
N ALA A 142 5.08 -9.98 9.65
CA ALA A 142 3.98 -10.71 9.01
C ALA A 142 2.73 -9.83 8.81
N GLU A 143 2.44 -8.94 9.78
CA GLU A 143 1.33 -7.99 9.68
C GLU A 143 1.57 -6.96 8.58
N ILE A 144 2.77 -6.36 8.51
CA ILE A 144 3.19 -5.44 7.44
C ILE A 144 3.05 -6.11 6.07
N ASN A 145 3.51 -7.35 5.95
CA ASN A 145 3.37 -8.10 4.70
C ASN A 145 1.90 -8.31 4.30
N THR A 146 1.04 -8.62 5.27
CA THR A 146 -0.37 -8.90 5.01
C THR A 146 -1.18 -7.65 4.70
N ILE A 147 -0.93 -6.56 5.43
CA ILE A 147 -1.75 -5.35 5.37
C ILE A 147 -1.18 -4.34 4.38
N LEU A 148 0.15 -4.21 4.27
CA LEU A 148 0.78 -3.22 3.39
C LEU A 148 1.23 -3.86 2.07
N VAL A 149 2.01 -4.94 2.11
CA VAL A 149 2.63 -5.51 0.89
C VAL A 149 1.59 -6.20 0.00
N LYS A 150 0.81 -7.14 0.53
CA LYS A 150 -0.24 -7.84 -0.24
C LYS A 150 -1.29 -6.88 -0.80
N ARG A 151 -1.48 -5.73 -0.16
CA ARG A 151 -2.41 -4.68 -0.60
C ARG A 151 -1.79 -3.68 -1.57
N GLY A 152 -0.50 -3.77 -1.87
CA GLY A 152 0.16 -2.86 -2.81
C GLY A 152 0.37 -1.45 -2.23
N ILE A 153 0.35 -1.30 -0.92
CA ILE A 153 0.71 -0.05 -0.20
C ILE A 153 2.23 -0.01 0.04
N ALA A 154 2.83 -1.18 0.24
CA ALA A 154 4.28 -1.35 0.29
C ALA A 154 4.71 -2.43 -0.70
N GLN A 155 6.01 -2.52 -0.94
CA GLN A 155 6.65 -3.57 -1.72
C GLN A 155 7.94 -3.99 -1.04
N GLU A 156 8.26 -5.28 -1.20
CA GLU A 156 9.50 -5.87 -0.71
C GLU A 156 10.55 -5.82 -1.83
N LYS A 157 11.77 -5.40 -1.47
CA LYS A 157 12.92 -5.41 -2.38
C LYS A 157 13.41 -6.83 -2.62
N VAL A 158 13.72 -7.15 -3.87
CA VAL A 158 14.14 -8.49 -4.27
C VAL A 158 15.52 -8.83 -3.72
N ALA A 159 16.44 -7.86 -3.67
CA ALA A 159 17.81 -8.13 -3.26
C ALA A 159 17.99 -8.25 -1.74
N THR A 160 17.21 -7.51 -0.95
CA THR A 160 17.45 -7.36 0.50
C THR A 160 16.27 -7.76 1.38
N SER A 161 15.08 -8.01 0.80
CA SER A 161 13.83 -8.17 1.54
C SER A 161 13.45 -6.95 2.38
N ASP A 162 14.05 -5.78 2.13
CA ASP A 162 13.64 -4.57 2.82
C ASP A 162 12.31 -4.05 2.26
N ILE A 163 11.51 -3.43 3.13
CA ILE A 163 10.21 -2.88 2.78
C ILE A 163 10.33 -1.41 2.39
N ILE A 164 9.74 -1.05 1.25
CA ILE A 164 9.57 0.35 0.82
C ILE A 164 8.11 0.64 0.44
N LEU A 165 7.72 1.91 0.48
CA LEU A 165 6.38 2.36 0.08
C LEU A 165 6.26 2.45 -1.44
N THR A 166 5.10 2.01 -1.94
CA THR A 166 4.69 2.20 -3.33
C THR A 166 4.09 3.59 -3.54
N ASP A 167 3.69 3.93 -4.77
CA ASP A 167 2.97 5.18 -5.06
C ASP A 167 1.74 5.40 -4.17
N ALA A 168 0.92 4.36 -3.98
CA ALA A 168 -0.24 4.37 -3.10
C ALA A 168 0.17 4.55 -1.64
N GLY A 169 1.23 3.86 -1.19
CA GLY A 169 1.75 3.99 0.17
C GLY A 169 2.25 5.38 0.49
N LYS A 170 2.98 6.01 -0.45
CA LYS A 170 3.46 7.39 -0.35
C LYS A 170 2.28 8.36 -0.20
N ALA A 171 1.30 8.26 -1.10
CA ALA A 171 0.10 9.11 -1.04
C ALA A 171 -0.71 8.90 0.23
N PHE A 172 -0.87 7.65 0.68
CA PHE A 172 -1.61 7.33 1.89
C PHE A 172 -0.90 7.85 3.14
N PHE A 173 0.43 7.68 3.22
CA PHE A 173 1.26 8.24 4.29
C PHE A 173 1.16 9.77 4.34
N GLU A 174 1.26 10.47 3.20
CA GLU A 174 1.12 11.92 3.15
C GLU A 174 -0.27 12.40 3.62
N ASN A 175 -1.33 11.69 3.24
CA ASN A 175 -2.69 12.02 3.68
C ASN A 175 -2.86 11.83 5.19
N ILE A 176 -2.28 10.77 5.75
CA ILE A 176 -2.24 10.55 7.20
C ILE A 176 -1.52 11.71 7.87
N VAL A 177 -0.30 12.05 7.45
CA VAL A 177 0.46 13.15 8.05
C VAL A 177 -0.32 14.47 7.99
N LYS A 178 -0.97 14.79 6.87
CA LYS A 178 -1.81 15.98 6.73
C LYS A 178 -3.06 15.98 7.61
N ALA A 179 -3.55 14.83 8.02
CA ALA A 179 -4.73 14.73 8.90
C ALA A 179 -4.37 14.91 10.39
N PHE A 180 -3.10 14.72 10.76
CA PHE A 180 -2.60 14.81 12.13
C PHE A 180 -1.80 16.10 12.43
N VAL A 181 -1.57 16.95 11.42
CA VAL A 181 -0.90 18.27 11.51
C VAL A 181 -1.88 19.37 11.15
#